data_AF-A0A2H5UZF3-F1
#
_entry.id   AF-A0A2H5UZF3-F1
#
_cell.length_a   1.000
_cell.length_b   1.000
_cell.length_c   1.000
_cell.angle_alpha   90.00
_cell.angle_beta   90.00
_cell.angle_gamma   90.00
#
_symmetry.space_group_name_H-M   'P 1'
#
loop_
_entity.id
_entity.type
_entity.pdbx_description
1 polymer ?
#
loop_
_entity_poly.entity_id
_entity_poly.type
_entity_poly.pdbx_seq_one_letter_code
_entity_poly.pdbx_strand_id
1 'polypeptide(L)' 'MVEISEEDIPFFAEVTAGGRITIPEEIRKIFEIRDGDAVFCRVRLVKRKMTQQEPR' A
#
# COMPACT_ATOMS: atom_id res chain seq x y z
N MET A 1 11.54 -6.49 -16.48
CA MET A 1 11.57 -6.87 -15.05
C MET A 1 11.73 -5.57 -14.27
N VAL A 2 10.94 -5.34 -13.23
CA VAL A 2 11.10 -4.13 -12.40
C VAL A 2 12.30 -4.41 -11.50
N GLU A 3 13.41 -3.71 -11.72
CA GLU A 3 14.54 -3.71 -10.79
C GLU A 3 14.07 -3.01 -9.52
N ILE A 4 13.99 -3.76 -8.43
CA ILE A 4 13.67 -3.23 -7.11
C ILE A 4 15.01 -2.81 -6.51
N SER A 5 15.32 -1.51 -6.52
CA SER A 5 16.46 -1.01 -5.73
C SER A 5 16.15 -1.20 -4.24
N GLU A 6 17.17 -1.26 -3.38
CA GLU A 6 16.98 -1.32 -1.92
C GLU A 6 16.13 -0.13 -1.38
N GLU A 7 16.04 0.96 -2.15
CA GLU A 7 15.20 2.13 -1.88
C GLU A 7 13.70 1.90 -2.18
N ASP A 8 13.35 0.83 -2.88
CA ASP A 8 12.02 0.56 -3.45
C ASP A 8 11.33 -0.62 -2.73
N ILE A 9 11.47 -0.75 -1.40
CA ILE A 9 10.93 -1.87 -0.61
C ILE A 9 9.40 -1.98 -0.82
N PRO A 10 8.92 -3.01 -1.54
CA PRO A 10 7.51 -3.11 -1.84
C PRO A 10 6.79 -3.86 -0.72
N PHE A 11 5.61 -3.36 -0.32
CA PHE A 11 4.69 -4.11 0.54
C PHE A 11 3.35 -4.31 -0.16
N PHE A 12 2.65 -5.36 0.23
CA PHE A 12 1.26 -5.60 -0.18
C PHE A 12 0.33 -5.25 0.97
N ALA A 13 -0.72 -4.49 0.67
CA ALA A 13 -1.77 -4.19 1.63
C ALA A 13 -3.14 -4.32 0.98
N GLU A 14 -4.10 -4.79 1.75
CA GLU A 14 -5.51 -4.72 1.38
C GLU A 14 -6.02 -3.29 1.61
N VAL A 15 -6.80 -2.79 0.65
CA VAL A 15 -7.51 -1.53 0.79
C VAL A 15 -8.69 -1.75 1.74
N THR A 16 -8.64 -1.06 2.87
CA THR A 16 -9.68 -1.08 3.90
C THR A 16 -10.76 -0.03 3.63
N ALA A 17 -11.77 0.06 4.50
CA ALA A 17 -12.89 0.98 4.34
C ALA A 17 -12.44 2.43 4.15
N GLY A 18 -13.15 3.16 3.29
CA GLY A 18 -12.81 4.54 2.95
C GLY A 18 -11.55 4.69 2.09
N GLY A 19 -11.10 3.62 1.43
CA GLY A 19 -9.97 3.67 0.49
C GLY A 19 -8.61 3.75 1.17
N ARG A 20 -8.50 3.32 2.44
CA ARG A 20 -7.29 3.47 3.26
C ARG A 20 -6.42 2.23 3.20
N ILE A 21 -5.11 2.41 3.23
CA ILE A 21 -4.13 1.36 3.49
C ILE A 21 -3.34 1.72 4.75
N THR A 22 -2.88 0.69 5.45
CA THR A 22 -1.97 0.87 6.60
C THR A 22 -0.56 0.57 6.13
N ILE A 23 0.35 1.53 6.28
CA ILE A 23 1.79 1.30 6.11
C ILE A 23 2.25 0.42 7.29
N PRO A 24 2.81 -0.79 7.04
CA PRO A 24 3.31 -1.68 8.09
C PRO A 24 4.38 -1.02 8.97
N GLU A 25 4.50 -1.44 10.22
CA GLU A 25 5.42 -0.84 11.19
C GLU A 25 6.88 -0.95 10.73
N GLU A 26 7.25 -2.06 10.09
CA GLU A 26 8.59 -2.31 9.57
C GLU A 26 8.98 -1.27 8.51
N ILE A 27 8.05 -0.95 7.61
CA ILE A 27 8.25 0.07 6.58
C ILE A 27 8.38 1.46 7.23
N ARG A 28 7.56 1.77 8.24
CA ARG A 28 7.69 3.05 8.97
C ARG A 28 9.04 3.18 9.66
N LYS A 29 9.57 2.09 10.24
CA LYS A 29 10.88 2.07 10.88
C LYS A 29 12.01 2.26 9.89
N ILE A 30 11.99 1.55 8.75
CA ILE A 30 13.05 1.62 7.74
C ILE A 30 13.12 3.02 7.12
N PHE A 31 11.98 3.62 6.82
CA PHE A 31 11.89 4.96 6.22
C PHE A 31 11.75 6.09 7.24
N GLU A 32 11.84 5.78 8.54
CA GLU A 32 11.70 6.72 9.66
C GLU A 32 10.46 7.64 9.60
N ILE A 33 9.33 7.13 9.10
CA ILE A 33 8.09 7.89 8.90
C ILE A 33 7.41 8.19 10.25
N ARG A 34 7.02 9.44 10.49
CA ARG A 34 6.39 9.93 11.73
C ARG A 34 5.05 10.62 11.47
N ASP A 35 4.31 10.85 12.55
CA ASP A 35 3.05 11.59 12.48
C ASP A 35 3.29 13.03 12.00
N GLY A 36 2.57 13.42 10.95
CA GLY A 36 2.68 14.73 10.30
C GLY A 36 3.50 14.74 9.01
N ASP A 37 4.25 13.68 8.73
CA ASP A 37 5.01 13.57 7.49
C ASP A 37 4.10 13.35 6.27
N ALA A 38 4.46 13.98 5.16
CA ALA A 38 3.87 13.70 3.85
C ALA A 38 4.72 12.64 3.13
N VAL A 39 4.07 11.61 2.58
CA VAL A 39 4.74 10.51 1.88
C VAL A 39 4.31 10.44 0.42
N PHE A 40 5.24 10.07 -0.46
CA PHE A 40 4.95 9.74 -1.86
C PHE A 40 4.80 8.21 -2.00
N CYS A 41 3.66 7.74 -2.50
CA CYS A 41 3.41 6.31 -2.66
C CYS A 41 3.11 5.96 -4.12
N ARG A 42 3.80 4.94 -4.65
CA ARG A 42 3.49 4.35 -5.97
C ARG A 42 2.67 3.07 -5.77
N VAL A 43 1.41 3.09 -6.19
CA VAL A 43 0.49 1.94 -6.02
C VAL A 43 0.36 1.16 -7.33
N ARG A 44 0.44 -0.18 -7.24
CA ARG A 44 0.11 -1.09 -8.34
C ARG A 44 -0.96 -2.08 -7.87
N LEU A 45 -2.11 -2.08 -8.55
CA LEU A 45 -3.20 -3.01 -8.23
C LEU A 45 -2.78 -4.44 -8.61
N VAL A 46 -2.66 -5.31 -7.61
CA VAL A 46 -2.22 -6.71 -7.79
C VAL A 46 -3.38 -7.71 -7.90
N LYS A 47 -4.51 -7.45 -7.24
CA LYS A 47 -5.70 -8.29 -7.32
C LYS A 47 -6.95 -7.45 -7.06
N ARG A 48 -7.97 -7.62 -7.90
CA ARG A 48 -9.32 -7.16 -7.59
C ARG A 48 -10.06 -8.30 -6.90
N LYS A 49 -10.64 -8.06 -5.73
CA LYS A 49 -11.74 -8.92 -5.27
C LYS A 49 -12.89 -8.65 -6.26
N MET A 50 -13.32 -9.67 -6.98
CA MET A 50 -14.63 -9.62 -7.63
C MET A 50 -15.65 -9.57 -6.50
N THR A 51 -16.09 -8.38 -6.13
CA THR A 51 -17.36 -8.25 -5.42
C THR A 51 -18.40 -8.85 -6.35
N GLN A 52 -18.99 -9.99 -5.95
CA GLN A 52 -20.28 -10.42 -6.50
C GLN A 52 -21.18 -9.19 -6.41
N GLN A 53 -21.55 -8.67 -7.57
CA GLN A 53 -22.49 -7.58 -7.66
C GLN A 53 -23.79 -8.10 -7.04
N GLU A 54 -24.25 -7.48 -5.96
CA GLU A 54 -25.65 -7.64 -5.56
C GLU A 54 -26.50 -7.10 -6.71
N PRO A 55 -27.40 -7.92 -7.28
CA PRO A 55 -28.33 -7.43 -8.28
C PRO A 55 -29.23 -6.38 -7.61
N ARG A 56 -29.25 -5.17 -8.18
CA ARG A 56 -30.33 -4.20 -7.95
C ARG A 56 -31.42 -4.44 -8.97
#